data_AF-A0A9E3WVE5-F1
#
_entry.id   AF-A0A9E3WVE5-F1
#
_cell.length_a   1.000
_cell.length_b   1.000
_cell.length_c   1.000
_cell.angle_alpha   90.00
_cell.angle_beta   90.00
_cell.angle_gamma   90.00
#
_symmetry.space_group_name_H-M   'P 1'
#
loop_
_entity.id
_entity.type
_entity.pdbx_description
1 polymer ?
#
loop_
_entity_poly.entity_id
_entity_poly.type
_entity_poly.pdbx_seq_one_letter_code
_entity_poly.pdbx_strand_id
1 'polypeptide(L)'
;RFFHQDQQRLGQLGTQLDLTDATTLGVVDQWLGIDVRLSVEQPTSFWTFPVETVSQSEGGFELVHQSVVVIPHWHVRGDAQGRWSVAMRMEIDTSLAESRMAAAPAELAAAT
;
A
#
# COMPACT_ATOMS: atom_id res chain seq x y z
N ARG A 1 4.38 -8.50 -3.39
CA ARG A 1 3.59 -7.28 -3.11
C ARG A 1 4.30 -6.57 -1.97
N PHE A 2 4.67 -5.30 -2.09
CA PHE A 2 5.58 -4.70 -1.11
C PHE A 2 5.29 -3.23 -0.82
N PHE A 3 5.75 -2.77 0.33
CA PHE A 3 5.83 -1.36 0.67
C PHE A 3 7.09 -0.75 0.07
N HIS A 4 7.04 0.53 -0.30
CA HIS A 4 8.20 1.27 -0.76
C HIS A 4 8.18 2.74 -0.34
N GLN A 5 9.36 3.35 -0.32
CA GLN A 5 9.57 4.79 -0.16
C GLN A 5 10.80 5.16 -1.00
N ASP A 6 10.70 6.20 -1.83
CA ASP A 6 11.80 6.69 -2.70
C ASP A 6 12.56 5.57 -3.43
N GLN A 7 11.81 4.64 -4.04
CA GLN A 7 12.30 3.44 -4.74
C GLN A 7 12.95 2.37 -3.86
N GLN A 8 13.10 2.60 -2.56
CA GLN A 8 13.54 1.59 -1.60
C GLN A 8 12.36 0.71 -1.18
N ARG A 9 12.54 -0.61 -1.22
CA ARG A 9 11.55 -1.56 -0.70
C ARG A 9 11.68 -1.65 0.82
N LEU A 10 10.56 -1.52 1.52
CA LEU A 10 10.51 -1.52 2.98
C LEU A 10 10.04 -2.87 3.57
N GLY A 11 9.45 -3.74 2.76
CA GLY A 11 8.97 -5.07 3.21
C GLY A 11 7.82 -5.56 2.34
N GLN A 12 7.39 -6.82 2.51
CA GLN A 12 6.17 -7.32 1.85
C GLN A 12 4.92 -6.68 2.51
N LEU A 13 3.75 -6.73 1.86
CA LEU A 13 2.51 -6.13 2.43
C LEU A 13 2.02 -6.77 3.73
N GLY A 14 2.57 -7.90 4.16
CA GLY A 14 2.33 -8.46 5.49
C GLY A 14 3.22 -7.90 6.60
N THR A 15 4.22 -7.09 6.26
CA THR A 15 5.17 -6.53 7.23
C THR A 15 4.50 -5.46 8.08
N GLN A 16 4.74 -5.53 9.39
CA GLN A 16 4.42 -4.43 10.29
C GLN A 16 5.53 -3.40 10.24
N LEU A 17 5.20 -2.20 9.78
CA LEU A 17 6.12 -1.05 9.75
C LEU A 17 5.68 -0.04 10.80
N ASP A 18 6.66 0.56 11.45
CA ASP A 18 6.52 1.74 12.30
C ASP A 18 7.48 2.79 11.78
N LEU A 19 7.05 3.51 10.75
CA LEU A 19 7.84 4.57 10.14
C LEU A 19 7.65 5.85 10.96
N THR A 20 8.72 6.62 11.09
CA THR A 20 8.71 7.92 11.77
C THR A 20 9.22 8.98 10.82
N ASP A 21 8.73 10.21 10.99
CA ASP A 21 9.15 11.38 10.20
C ASP A 21 9.06 11.17 8.68
N ALA A 22 7.99 10.52 8.23
CA ALA A 22 7.76 10.19 6.83
C ALA A 22 6.69 11.10 6.22
N THR A 23 6.87 11.46 4.95
CA THR A 23 5.87 12.23 4.18
C THR A 23 5.19 11.39 3.10
N THR A 24 5.70 10.19 2.82
CA THR A 24 5.18 9.30 1.78
C THR A 24 5.29 7.83 2.18
N LEU A 25 4.35 7.02 1.70
CA LEU A 25 4.44 5.57 1.72
C LEU A 25 3.75 4.99 0.48
N GLY A 26 4.45 4.11 -0.22
CA GLY A 26 3.97 3.39 -1.39
C GLY A 26 3.61 1.94 -1.10
N VAL A 27 2.63 1.42 -1.84
CA VAL A 27 2.10 0.06 -1.76
C VAL A 27 1.99 -0.49 -3.18
N VAL A 28 2.72 -1.55 -3.48
CA VAL A 28 2.74 -2.16 -4.82
C VAL A 28 2.19 -3.59 -4.78
N ASP A 29 1.20 -3.83 -5.64
CA ASP A 29 0.82 -5.17 -6.08
C ASP A 29 1.18 -5.38 -7.55
N GLN A 30 2.35 -5.99 -7.78
CA GLN A 30 2.84 -6.29 -9.13
C GLN A 30 2.00 -7.34 -9.87
N TRP A 31 1.27 -8.19 -9.14
CA TRP A 31 0.39 -9.18 -9.75
C TRP A 31 -0.81 -8.49 -10.37
N LEU A 32 -1.44 -7.59 -9.62
CA LEU A 32 -2.54 -6.76 -10.13
C LEU A 32 -2.06 -5.64 -11.07
N GLY A 33 -0.79 -5.26 -11.00
CA GLY A 33 -0.24 -4.15 -11.79
C GLY A 33 -0.61 -2.77 -11.22
N ILE A 34 -0.76 -2.67 -9.90
CA ILE A 34 -1.18 -1.45 -9.20
C ILE A 34 -0.04 -0.96 -8.30
N ASP A 35 0.28 0.34 -8.39
CA ASP A 35 1.13 1.06 -7.43
C ASP A 35 0.32 2.21 -6.83
N VAL A 36 0.16 2.21 -5.51
CA VAL A 36 -0.53 3.27 -4.76
C VAL A 36 0.49 4.03 -3.93
N ARG A 37 0.49 5.36 -4.01
CA ARG A 37 1.29 6.22 -3.16
C ARG A 37 0.40 7.13 -2.32
N LEU A 38 0.58 7.08 -1.01
CA LEU A 38 0.01 8.05 -0.08
C LEU A 38 1.08 9.07 0.28
N SER A 39 0.78 10.36 0.07
CA SER A 39 1.64 11.49 0.43
C SER A 39 0.90 12.42 1.39
N VAL A 40 1.61 12.98 2.37
CA VAL A 40 1.05 13.88 3.37
C VAL A 40 1.85 15.18 3.43
N GLU A 41 1.17 16.31 3.60
CA GLU A 41 1.82 17.63 3.61
C GLU A 41 2.65 17.91 4.88
N GLN A 42 2.33 17.22 5.97
CA GLN A 42 3.06 17.31 7.23
C GLN A 42 3.64 15.95 7.59
N PRO A 43 4.93 15.85 7.95
CA PRO A 43 5.53 14.60 8.37
C PRO A 43 4.68 13.88 9.42
N THR A 44 4.56 12.57 9.23
CA THR A 44 3.74 11.68 10.05
C THR A 44 4.55 10.45 10.43
N SER A 45 4.03 9.69 11.38
CA SER A 45 4.38 8.28 11.47
C SER A 45 3.40 7.46 10.64
N PHE A 46 3.86 6.32 10.11
CA PHE A 46 3.01 5.34 9.44
C PHE A 46 3.07 4.00 10.17
N TRP A 47 1.89 3.47 10.47
CA TRP A 47 1.74 2.08 10.86
C TRP A 47 1.21 1.26 9.70
N THR A 48 1.78 0.06 9.54
CA THR A 48 1.23 -0.96 8.67
C THR A 48 1.03 -2.25 9.42
N PHE A 49 0.02 -3.01 9.05
CA PHE A 49 -0.20 -4.36 9.54
C PHE A 49 -1.15 -5.12 8.61
N PRO A 50 -1.07 -6.46 8.57
CA PRO A 50 -1.97 -7.24 7.76
C PRO A 50 -3.36 -7.34 8.40
N VAL A 51 -4.40 -7.39 7.57
CA VAL A 51 -5.72 -7.87 7.95
C VAL A 51 -5.79 -9.33 7.55
N GLU A 52 -5.96 -10.21 8.53
CA GLU A 52 -5.91 -11.65 8.33
C GLU A 52 -7.18 -12.30 8.85
N THR A 53 -7.63 -13.32 8.14
CA THR A 53 -8.72 -14.20 8.58
C THR A 53 -8.15 -15.51 9.06
N VAL A 54 -8.75 -16.06 10.11
CA VAL A 54 -8.47 -17.44 10.52
C VAL A 54 -9.21 -18.39 9.57
N SER A 55 -8.48 -19.27 8.91
CA SER A 55 -9.01 -20.34 8.07
C SER A 55 -8.73 -21.69 8.72
N GLN A 56 -9.67 -22.63 8.62
CA GLN A 56 -9.49 -24.01 9.07
C GLN A 56 -9.25 -24.91 7.86
N SER A 57 -8.17 -25.68 7.90
CA SER A 57 -7.84 -26.74 6.96
C SER A 57 -7.72 -28.09 7.70
N GLU A 58 -7.53 -29.18 6.96
CA GLU A 58 -7.19 -30.50 7.53
C GLU A 58 -5.89 -30.46 8.36
N GLY A 59 -4.99 -29.51 8.06
CA GLY A 59 -3.73 -29.29 8.76
C GLY A 59 -3.82 -28.40 10.01
N GLY A 60 -5.00 -27.86 10.35
CA GLY A 60 -5.20 -26.97 11.50
C GLY A 60 -5.69 -25.58 11.12
N PHE A 61 -5.37 -24.58 11.95
CA PHE A 61 -5.73 -23.18 11.70
C PHE A 61 -4.57 -22.42 11.09
N GLU A 62 -4.87 -21.61 10.08
CA GLU A 62 -3.90 -20.74 9.42
C GLU A 62 -4.44 -19.31 9.32
N LEU A 63 -3.53 -18.33 9.38
CA LEU A 63 -3.84 -16.95 9.05
C LEU A 63 -3.74 -16.75 7.55
N VAL A 64 -4.80 -16.21 6.95
CA VAL A 64 -4.86 -15.91 5.53
C VAL A 64 -4.92 -14.40 5.36
N HIS A 65 -3.92 -13.84 4.69
CA HIS A 65 -3.81 -12.42 4.39
C HIS A 65 -4.92 -11.98 3.41
N GLN A 66 -5.81 -11.09 3.86
CA GLN A 66 -6.90 -10.56 3.04
C GLN A 66 -6.60 -9.17 2.50
N SER A 67 -5.98 -8.33 3.32
CA SER A 67 -5.61 -6.97 2.94
C SER A 67 -4.52 -6.43 3.85
N VAL A 68 -4.12 -5.18 3.60
CA VAL A 68 -3.12 -4.47 4.38
C VAL A 68 -3.68 -3.14 4.85
N VAL A 69 -3.38 -2.80 6.09
CA VAL A 69 -3.67 -1.49 6.67
C VAL A 69 -2.48 -0.55 6.48
N VAL A 70 -2.76 0.69 6.10
CA VAL A 70 -1.81 1.81 6.13
C VAL A 70 -2.45 2.95 6.90
N ILE A 71 -1.88 3.31 8.05
CA ILE A 71 -2.39 4.38 8.91
C ILE A 71 -1.31 5.46 9.04
N PRO A 72 -1.48 6.64 8.41
CA PRO A 72 -0.77 7.82 8.86
C PRO A 72 -1.33 8.28 10.21
N HIS A 73 -0.46 8.58 11.18
CA HIS A 73 -0.88 9.11 12.48
C HIS A 73 0.05 10.20 13.01
N TRP A 74 -0.55 11.16 13.71
CA TRP A 74 0.13 12.33 14.28
C TRP A 74 -0.13 12.45 15.78
N HIS A 75 0.87 12.96 16.49
CA HIS A 75 0.63 13.63 17.78
C HIS A 75 0.11 15.04 17.49
N VAL A 76 -1.22 15.17 17.39
CA VAL A 76 -1.90 16.40 16.98
C VAL A 76 -1.55 17.56 17.92
N ARG A 77 -1.09 18.67 17.34
CA ARG A 77 -0.89 19.96 18.02
C ARG A 77 -1.62 21.05 17.24
N GLY A 78 -2.49 21.78 17.94
CA GLY A 78 -3.21 22.89 17.35
C GLY A 78 -2.32 24.10 17.06
N ASP A 79 -2.72 24.89 16.07
CA ASP A 79 -2.19 26.22 15.80
C ASP A 79 -2.55 27.23 16.91
N ALA A 80 -2.26 28.52 16.68
CA ALA A 80 -2.60 29.59 17.63
C ALA A 80 -4.11 29.74 17.90
N GLN A 81 -4.97 29.14 17.08
CA GLN A 81 -6.42 29.07 17.26
C GLN A 81 -6.89 27.69 17.76
N GLY A 82 -5.96 26.79 18.09
CA GLY A 82 -6.24 25.43 18.53
C GLY A 82 -6.71 24.50 17.41
N ARG A 83 -6.51 24.84 16.13
CA ARG A 83 -6.91 24.02 14.98
C ARG A 83 -5.75 23.20 14.46
N TRP A 84 -6.05 22.01 13.96
CA TRP A 84 -5.10 21.19 13.22
C TRP A 84 -5.76 20.64 11.97
N SER A 85 -5.03 20.68 10.86
CA SER A 85 -5.46 20.13 9.58
C SER A 85 -4.25 19.63 8.82
N VAL A 86 -4.45 18.60 8.00
CA VAL A 86 -3.45 18.05 7.09
C VAL A 86 -4.14 17.67 5.79
N ALA A 87 -3.49 17.92 4.65
CA ALA A 87 -3.92 17.34 3.39
C ALA A 87 -3.15 16.05 3.11
N MET A 88 -3.87 15.08 2.56
CA MET A 88 -3.32 13.80 2.13
C MET A 88 -3.67 13.62 0.65
N ARG A 89 -2.70 13.16 -0.13
CA ARG A 89 -2.87 12.86 -1.55
C ARG A 89 -2.63 11.38 -1.76
N MET A 90 -3.59 10.71 -2.37
CA MET A 90 -3.45 9.34 -2.84
C MET A 90 -3.33 9.35 -4.36
N GLU A 91 -2.26 8.75 -4.85
CA GLU A 91 -2.02 8.57 -6.28
C GLU A 91 -2.05 7.07 -6.57
N ILE A 92 -2.72 6.69 -7.66
CA ILE A 92 -2.88 5.29 -8.07
C ILE A 92 -2.39 5.21 -9.51
N ASP A 93 -1.39 4.38 -9.73
CA ASP A 93 -0.84 4.05 -11.05
C ASP A 93 -1.26 2.63 -11.43
N THR A 94 -2.03 2.52 -12.51
CA THR A 94 -2.52 1.28 -13.12
C THR A 94 -1.89 0.98 -14.47
N SER A 95 -0.86 1.73 -14.87
CA SER A 95 -0.25 1.63 -16.21
C SER A 95 0.26 0.22 -16.53
N LEU A 96 0.79 -0.51 -15.55
CA LEU A 96 1.23 -1.90 -15.71
C LEU A 96 0.06 -2.87 -15.95
N ALA A 97 -1.07 -2.65 -15.29
CA ALA A 97 -2.28 -3.43 -15.54
C ALA A 97 -2.81 -3.15 -16.96
N GLU A 98 -2.88 -1.87 -17.33
CA GLU A 98 -3.34 -1.41 -18.65
C GLU A 98 -2.46 -1.94 -19.78
N SER A 99 -1.13 -1.93 -19.61
CA SER A 99 -0.21 -2.45 -20.63
C SER A 99 -0.41 -3.95 -20.86
N ARG A 100 -0.70 -4.72 -19.80
CA ARG A 100 -0.99 -6.16 -19.90
C ARG A 100 -2.31 -6.40 -20.63
N MET A 101 -3.33 -5.59 -20.36
CA MET A 101 -4.62 -5.67 -21.05
C MET A 101 -4.48 -5.36 -22.54
N ALA A 102 -3.63 -4.40 -22.90
CA ALA A 102 -3.35 -4.06 -24.30
C ALA A 102 -2.55 -5.15 -25.03
N ALA A 103 -1.70 -5.91 -24.34
CA ALA A 103 -0.89 -6.99 -24.90
C ALA A 103 -1.65 -8.32 -25.05
N ALA A 104 -2.65 -8.58 -24.19
CA ALA A 104 -3.39 -9.85 -24.16
C ALA A 104 -4.04 -10.27 -25.51
N PRO A 105 -4.64 -9.36 -26.30
CA PRO A 105 -5.17 -9.71 -27.63
C PRO A 105 -4.09 -10.13 -28.63
N ALA A 106 -2.88 -9.57 -28.52
CA ALA A 106 -1.76 -9.84 -29.44
C ALA A 106 -1.10 -11.20 -29.16
N GLU A 107 -0.98 -11.60 -27.88
CA GLU A 107 -0.45 -12.92 -27.51
C GLU A 107 -1.39 -14.06 -27.91
N LEU A 108 -2.72 -13.88 -27.79
CA LEU A 108 -3.68 -14.88 -28.26
C LEU A 108 -3.62 -15.09 -29.78
N ALA A 109 -3.42 -14.00 -30.54
CA ALA A 109 -3.31 -14.03 -31.99
C ALA A 109 -1.96 -14.60 -32.49
N ALA A 110 -0.90 -14.52 -31.68
CA ALA A 110 0.41 -15.12 -32.00
C ALA A 110 0.53 -16.59 -31.58
N ALA A 111 -0.37 -17.06 -30.70
CA ALA A 111 -0.44 -18.45 -30.22
C ALA A 111 -1.43 -19.33 -31.01
N THR A 112 -2.04 -18.79 -32.07
CA THR A 112 -2.94 -19.49 -33.02
C THR A 112 -2.31 -19.63 -34.40
#